data_AF-Q2IDN7-F1
#
_entry.id   AF-Q2IDN7-F1
#
_cell.length_a   1.000
_cell.length_b   1.000
_cell.length_c   1.000
_cell.angle_alpha   90.00
_cell.angle_beta   90.00
_cell.angle_gamma   90.00
#
_symmetry.space_group_name_H-M   'P 1'
#
loop_
_entity.id
_entity.type
_entity.pdbx_description
1 polymer ?
#
loop_
_entity_poly.entity_id
_entity_poly.type
_entity_poly.pdbx_seq_one_letter_code
_entity_poly.pdbx_strand_id
1 'polypeptide(L)'
;MSHREETPALDAPIRAMAAERGASAELLGLALPRPGTDGPTTVALRLWGLLPAHPRGRPDPEALVAAARDLRALAAALGPGVVPPVHTVVGEFLPAEYPARRAPGRCEVCLPVVLRAAGRVPALAARLRARLAALGVPERR
;
A
#
# COMPACT_ATOMS: atom_id res chain seq x y z
N MET A 1 -8.91 -15.96 27.66
CA MET A 1 -9.84 -15.73 26.53
C MET A 1 -10.06 -14.23 26.43
N SER A 2 -9.42 -13.59 25.45
CA SER A 2 -10.04 -12.96 24.26
C SER A 2 -10.50 -11.51 24.50
N HIS A 3 -9.55 -10.56 24.40
CA HIS A 3 -9.82 -9.25 23.80
C HIS A 3 -9.06 -9.18 22.48
N ARG A 4 -9.47 -10.07 21.55
CA ARG A 4 -9.40 -9.78 20.12
C ARG A 4 -10.57 -8.85 19.83
N GLU A 5 -10.51 -7.61 20.30
CA GLU A 5 -11.35 -6.55 19.76
C GLU A 5 -10.56 -5.97 18.58
N GLU A 6 -10.59 -6.69 17.47
CA GLU A 6 -11.46 -6.32 16.38
C GLU A 6 -11.09 -4.93 15.81
N THR A 7 -10.04 -4.96 14.99
CA THR A 7 -9.74 -4.00 13.93
C THR A 7 -10.70 -3.99 12.69
N PRO A 8 -11.79 -4.80 12.53
CA PRO A 8 -12.64 -4.76 11.33
C PRO A 8 -13.40 -3.44 11.14
N ALA A 9 -13.74 -2.72 12.24
CA ALA A 9 -14.54 -1.49 12.14
C ALA A 9 -13.81 -0.39 11.33
N LEU A 10 -12.47 -0.35 11.41
CA LEU A 10 -11.63 0.57 10.65
C LEU A 10 -11.25 0.03 9.26
N ASP A 11 -11.32 -1.29 9.06
CA ASP A 11 -10.94 -1.92 7.79
C ASP A 11 -12.00 -1.74 6.70
N ALA A 12 -13.30 -1.72 7.06
CA ALA A 12 -14.37 -1.59 6.07
C ALA A 12 -14.27 -0.29 5.22
N PRO A 13 -14.06 0.91 5.82
CA PRO A 13 -13.79 2.13 5.06
C PRO A 13 -12.56 2.04 4.16
N ILE A 14 -11.47 1.44 4.66
CA ILE A 14 -10.22 1.29 3.90
C ILE A 14 -10.40 0.35 2.71
N ARG A 15 -11.15 -0.75 2.88
CA ARG A 15 -11.49 -1.68 1.79
C ARG A 15 -12.33 -1.01 0.71
N ALA A 16 -13.36 -0.25 1.10
CA ALA A 16 -14.20 0.48 0.15
C ALA A 16 -13.37 1.49 -0.66
N MET A 17 -12.53 2.27 0.02
CA MET A 17 -11.60 3.21 -0.60
C MET A 17 -10.60 2.51 -1.54
N ALA A 18 -9.99 1.40 -1.11
CA ALA A 18 -9.07 0.63 -1.93
C ALA A 18 -9.74 0.11 -3.21
N ALA A 19 -10.98 -0.39 -3.11
CA ALA A 19 -11.77 -0.83 -4.25
C ALA A 19 -12.11 0.32 -5.21
N GLU A 20 -12.57 1.46 -4.69
CA GLU A 20 -12.88 2.67 -5.48
C GLU A 20 -11.66 3.14 -6.29
N ARG A 21 -10.47 3.07 -5.70
CA ARG A 21 -9.21 3.46 -6.34
C ARG A 21 -8.60 2.39 -7.24
N GLY A 22 -9.17 1.18 -7.32
CA GLY A 22 -8.49 0.05 -7.95
C GLY A 22 -7.08 -0.15 -7.39
N ALA A 23 -6.94 0.03 -6.07
CA ALA A 23 -5.65 0.05 -5.41
C ALA A 23 -4.96 -1.31 -5.57
N SER A 24 -3.64 -1.29 -5.66
CA SER A 24 -2.84 -2.50 -5.84
C SER A 24 -1.41 -2.26 -5.38
N ALA A 25 -0.67 -3.31 -5.07
CA ALA A 25 0.64 -3.19 -4.43
C ALA A 25 1.72 -4.00 -5.12
N GLU A 26 2.92 -3.47 -5.22
CA GLU A 26 4.10 -4.17 -5.76
C GLU A 26 5.17 -4.26 -4.66
N LEU A 27 5.64 -5.46 -4.33
CA LEU A 27 6.74 -5.67 -3.39
C LEU A 27 8.07 -5.57 -4.13
N LEU A 28 8.81 -4.47 -3.90
CA LEU A 28 10.01 -4.12 -4.67
C LEU A 28 11.29 -4.76 -4.16
N GLY A 29 11.43 -4.86 -2.83
CA GLY A 29 12.72 -5.16 -2.25
C GLY A 29 12.67 -5.40 -0.75
N LEU A 30 13.57 -6.27 -0.31
CA LEU A 30 13.63 -6.82 1.03
C LEU A 30 15.00 -6.47 1.61
N ALA A 31 15.07 -5.47 2.48
CA ALA A 31 16.32 -5.12 3.15
C ALA A 31 16.38 -5.84 4.51
N LEU A 32 17.30 -6.81 4.57
CA LEU A 32 17.55 -7.68 5.71
C LEU A 32 18.46 -6.96 6.74
N PRO A 33 18.17 -7.03 8.06
CA PRO A 33 19.22 -6.94 9.06
C PRO A 33 20.11 -8.18 8.96
N ARG A 34 21.31 -8.12 9.55
CA ARG A 34 22.30 -9.21 9.46
C ARG A 34 21.67 -10.56 9.88
N PRO A 35 21.96 -11.67 9.16
CA PRO A 35 21.48 -13.01 9.52
C PRO A 35 21.73 -13.31 11.00
N GLY A 36 20.70 -13.79 11.72
CA GLY A 36 20.80 -14.16 13.13
C GLY A 36 20.50 -13.04 14.13
N THR A 37 20.00 -11.88 13.69
CA THR A 37 19.57 -10.80 14.60
C THR A 37 18.07 -10.59 14.55
N ASP A 38 17.44 -10.41 15.71
CA ASP A 38 16.04 -9.95 15.85
C ASP A 38 15.91 -8.42 15.61
N GLY A 39 16.86 -7.85 14.88
CA GLY A 39 16.93 -6.43 14.58
C GLY A 39 15.76 -5.96 13.71
N PRO A 40 15.57 -4.63 13.62
CA PRO A 40 14.53 -4.06 12.78
C PRO A 40 14.78 -4.42 11.32
N THR A 41 13.77 -5.00 10.71
CA THR A 41 13.74 -5.44 9.32
C THR A 41 12.91 -4.50 8.48
N THR A 42 13.27 -4.34 7.20
CA THR A 42 12.55 -3.44 6.30
C THR A 42 12.05 -4.12 5.03
N VAL A 43 10.85 -3.74 4.60
CA VAL A 43 10.23 -4.15 3.33
C VAL A 43 9.84 -2.90 2.56
N ALA A 44 10.31 -2.78 1.33
CA ALA A 44 9.91 -1.72 0.41
C ALA A 44 8.77 -2.23 -0.49
N LEU A 45 7.73 -1.42 -0.62
CA LEU A 45 6.61 -1.68 -1.52
C LEU A 45 6.18 -0.39 -2.24
N ARG A 46 5.48 -0.54 -3.35
CA ARG A 46 4.76 0.54 -4.03
C ARG A 46 3.27 0.29 -3.92
N LEU A 47 2.52 1.30 -3.52
CA LEU A 47 1.06 1.32 -3.64
C LEU A 47 0.68 2.09 -4.90
N TRP A 48 -0.23 1.52 -5.67
CA TRP A 48 -0.76 2.08 -6.90
C TRP A 48 -2.23 2.42 -6.70
N GLY A 49 -2.68 3.52 -7.31
CA GLY A 49 -4.08 3.91 -7.38
C GLY A 49 -4.43 4.46 -8.76
N LEU A 50 -5.65 4.20 -9.21
CA LEU A 50 -6.21 4.75 -10.44
C LEU A 50 -6.84 6.12 -10.17
N LEU A 51 -6.58 7.05 -11.07
CA LEU A 51 -7.32 8.31 -11.14
C LEU A 51 -8.57 8.14 -12.00
N PRO A 52 -9.64 8.90 -11.72
CA PRO A 52 -10.79 9.01 -12.61
C PRO A 52 -10.38 9.39 -14.03
N ALA A 53 -11.12 8.91 -15.02
CA ALA A 53 -10.86 9.27 -16.39
C ALA A 53 -11.15 10.76 -16.62
N HIS A 54 -10.21 11.46 -17.24
CA HIS A 54 -10.37 12.88 -17.55
C HIS A 54 -10.47 13.09 -19.07
N PRO A 55 -11.45 13.88 -19.57
CA PRO A 55 -11.73 14.01 -20.99
C PRO A 55 -10.57 14.62 -21.80
N ARG A 56 -9.69 15.37 -21.14
CA ARG A 56 -8.50 15.99 -21.77
C ARG A 56 -7.23 15.13 -21.65
N GLY A 57 -7.34 13.90 -21.14
CA GLY A 57 -6.20 13.00 -20.96
C GLY A 57 -5.15 13.45 -19.93
N ARG A 58 -5.41 14.54 -19.21
CA ARG A 58 -4.58 15.05 -18.11
C ARG A 58 -5.27 14.77 -16.78
N PRO A 59 -4.54 14.34 -15.74
CA PRO A 59 -5.12 14.12 -14.43
C PRO A 59 -5.61 15.45 -13.82
N ASP A 60 -6.80 15.42 -13.23
CA ASP A 60 -7.34 16.52 -12.43
C ASP A 60 -6.48 16.72 -11.17
N PRO A 61 -5.98 17.94 -10.89
CA PRO A 61 -5.22 18.24 -9.67
C PRO A 61 -5.92 17.82 -8.37
N GLU A 62 -7.24 17.98 -8.26
CA GLU A 62 -7.96 17.58 -7.06
C GLU A 62 -8.00 16.06 -6.90
N ALA A 63 -8.15 15.35 -8.02
CA ALA A 63 -8.08 13.88 -8.03
C ALA A 63 -6.69 13.36 -7.65
N LEU A 64 -5.61 14.07 -8.02
CA LEU A 64 -4.24 13.74 -7.59
C LEU A 64 -4.09 13.89 -6.07
N VAL A 65 -4.58 14.99 -5.51
CA VAL A 65 -4.54 15.23 -4.06
C VAL A 65 -5.35 14.18 -3.30
N ALA A 66 -6.55 13.87 -3.78
CA ALA A 66 -7.41 12.83 -3.19
C ALA A 66 -6.73 11.46 -3.23
N ALA A 67 -6.18 11.06 -4.38
CA ALA A 67 -5.47 9.79 -4.50
C ALA A 67 -4.23 9.73 -3.60
N ALA A 68 -3.49 10.83 -3.46
CA ALA A 68 -2.35 10.90 -2.55
C ALA A 68 -2.74 10.78 -1.08
N ARG A 69 -3.88 11.34 -0.68
CA ARG A 69 -4.44 11.17 0.67
C ARG A 69 -4.89 9.74 0.91
N ASP A 70 -5.60 9.16 -0.05
CA ASP A 70 -6.18 7.82 0.06
C ASP A 70 -5.09 6.73 0.11
N LEU A 71 -4.03 6.84 -0.72
CA LEU A 71 -2.88 5.93 -0.65
C LEU A 71 -2.09 6.06 0.66
N ARG A 72 -2.00 7.27 1.24
CA ARG A 72 -1.40 7.46 2.58
C ARG A 72 -2.24 6.80 3.67
N ALA A 73 -3.56 6.92 3.60
CA ALA A 73 -4.48 6.25 4.52
C ALA A 73 -4.33 4.72 4.43
N LEU A 74 -4.23 4.18 3.20
CA LEU A 74 -3.97 2.76 2.97
C LEU A 74 -2.62 2.31 3.57
N ALA A 75 -1.55 3.09 3.36
CA ALA A 75 -0.22 2.80 3.91
C ALA A 75 -0.21 2.79 5.44
N ALA A 76 -0.96 3.69 6.08
CA ALA A 76 -1.14 3.72 7.53
C ALA A 76 -1.93 2.50 8.04
N ALA A 77 -2.92 2.03 7.28
CA ALA A 77 -3.76 0.87 7.64
C ALA A 77 -3.03 -0.49 7.57
N LEU A 78 -1.83 -0.55 6.98
CA LEU A 78 -1.01 -1.77 6.95
C LEU A 78 -0.45 -2.14 8.33
N GLY A 79 -0.29 -1.18 9.24
CA GLY A 79 0.32 -1.39 10.56
C GLY A 79 -0.54 -2.12 11.59
N PRO A 80 -1.75 -1.65 11.92
CA PRO A 80 -2.51 -2.11 13.09
C PRO A 80 -2.89 -3.61 13.12
N GLY A 81 -2.99 -4.25 11.97
CA GLY A 81 -3.37 -5.67 11.85
C GLY A 81 -2.19 -6.65 11.75
N VAL A 82 -0.95 -6.16 11.84
CA VAL A 82 0.26 -6.99 11.70
C VAL A 82 0.97 -7.10 13.05
N VAL A 83 1.26 -8.32 13.51
CA VAL A 83 1.93 -8.58 14.79
C VAL A 83 3.31 -9.22 14.57
N PRO A 84 4.42 -8.69 15.13
CA PRO A 84 4.55 -7.38 15.80
C PRO A 84 4.13 -6.19 14.91
N PRO A 85 3.77 -5.04 15.52
CA PRO A 85 3.31 -3.85 14.80
C PRO A 85 4.38 -3.37 13.81
N VAL A 86 3.89 -2.86 12.69
CA VAL A 86 4.72 -2.34 11.59
C VAL A 86 4.68 -0.82 11.62
N HIS A 87 5.85 -0.20 11.55
CA HIS A 87 5.98 1.24 11.33
C HIS A 87 6.03 1.53 9.83
N THR A 88 5.20 2.46 9.38
CA THR A 88 5.11 2.89 7.97
C THR A 88 5.87 4.20 7.79
N VAL A 89 6.82 4.23 6.86
CA VAL A 89 7.44 5.46 6.34
C VAL A 89 6.97 5.63 4.90
N VAL A 90 6.39 6.78 4.61
CA VAL A 90 5.80 7.07 3.31
C VAL A 90 6.74 7.99 2.53
N GLY A 91 7.11 7.58 1.31
CA GLY A 91 7.93 8.38 0.41
C GLY A 91 7.15 9.47 -0.32
N GLU A 92 7.83 10.16 -1.23
CA GLU A 92 7.19 11.16 -2.09
C GLU A 92 6.22 10.51 -3.06
N PHE A 93 5.10 11.18 -3.31
CA PHE A 93 4.11 10.74 -4.26
C PHE A 93 4.64 10.99 -5.67
N LEU A 94 4.77 9.93 -6.45
CA LEU A 94 5.32 10.02 -7.81
C LEU A 94 4.18 9.89 -8.81
N PRO A 95 4.05 10.82 -9.78
CA PRO A 95 3.26 10.53 -10.96
C PRO A 95 3.92 9.34 -11.64
N ALA A 96 3.21 8.22 -11.71
CA ALA A 96 3.68 7.10 -12.48
C ALA A 96 3.13 7.25 -13.90
N GLU A 97 4.00 7.62 -14.84
CA GLU A 97 3.62 7.68 -16.24
C GLU A 97 3.18 6.29 -16.72
N TYR A 98 1.98 6.23 -17.30
CA TYR A 98 1.50 5.02 -17.95
C TYR A 98 2.28 4.83 -19.27
N PRO A 99 2.69 3.60 -19.62
CA PRO A 99 3.03 3.30 -21.00
C PRO A 99 1.74 3.44 -21.81
N ALA A 100 1.66 4.49 -22.63
CA ALA A 100 0.58 4.72 -23.58
C ALA A 100 0.34 3.45 -24.42
N ARG A 101 -0.64 2.59 -24.08
CA ARG A 101 -1.00 1.43 -24.93
C ARG A 101 -2.34 0.72 -24.63
N ARG A 102 -2.98 0.83 -23.45
CA ARG A 102 -4.14 -0.04 -23.13
C ARG A 102 -5.49 0.63 -22.85
N ALA A 103 -5.54 1.91 -22.44
CA ALA A 103 -6.80 2.65 -22.34
C ALA A 103 -6.54 4.16 -22.33
N PRO A 104 -6.89 4.91 -23.40
CA PRO A 104 -6.76 6.37 -23.38
C PRO A 104 -7.62 6.96 -22.25
N GLY A 105 -7.02 7.82 -21.43
CA GLY A 105 -7.72 8.59 -20.40
C GLY A 105 -7.66 8.04 -18.97
N ARG A 106 -6.97 6.92 -18.69
CA ARG A 106 -6.75 6.44 -17.31
C ARG A 106 -5.31 6.68 -16.87
N CYS A 107 -5.15 7.38 -15.75
CA CYS A 107 -3.85 7.68 -15.14
C CYS A 107 -3.70 6.88 -13.84
N GLU A 108 -2.48 6.46 -13.55
CA GLU A 108 -2.12 5.85 -12.27
C GLU A 108 -1.19 6.76 -11.49
N VAL A 109 -1.20 6.56 -10.19
CA VAL A 109 -0.29 7.22 -9.26
C VAL A 109 0.34 6.19 -8.36
N CYS A 110 1.60 6.44 -7.99
CA CYS A 110 2.39 5.53 -7.19
C CYS A 110 2.84 6.22 -5.90
N LEU A 111 2.73 5.49 -4.78
CA LEU A 111 3.26 5.87 -3.49
C LEU A 111 4.27 4.81 -3.03
N PRO A 112 5.58 5.14 -3.01
CA PRO A 112 6.58 4.31 -2.36
C PRO A 112 6.36 4.27 -0.85
N VAL A 113 6.44 3.09 -0.25
CA VAL A 113 6.25 2.85 1.17
C VAL A 113 7.36 1.94 1.69
N VAL A 114 7.95 2.31 2.81
CA VAL A 114 8.91 1.49 3.55
C VAL A 114 8.27 1.07 4.86
N LEU A 115 8.22 -0.23 5.09
CA LEU A 115 7.64 -0.84 6.28
C LEU A 115 8.74 -1.41 7.16
N ARG A 116 8.71 -1.11 8.46
CA ARG A 116 9.71 -1.56 9.45
C ARG A 116 9.05 -2.34 10.56
N ALA A 117 9.58 -3.53 10.87
CA ALA A 117 9.12 -4.34 12.00
C ALA A 117 10.23 -5.28 12.48
N ALA A 118 10.07 -5.86 13.66
CA ALA A 118 10.97 -6.92 14.13
C ALA A 118 10.73 -8.26 13.40
N GLY A 119 11.77 -9.10 13.36
CA GLY A 119 11.72 -10.45 12.81
C GLY A 119 12.22 -10.57 11.36
N ARG A 120 12.21 -11.79 10.80
CA ARG A 120 12.80 -12.08 9.48
C ARG A 120 12.00 -11.48 8.32
N VAL A 121 12.69 -11.04 7.25
CA VAL A 121 12.00 -10.42 6.10
C VAL A 121 10.95 -11.31 5.45
N PRO A 122 11.18 -12.62 5.16
CA PRO A 122 10.16 -13.43 4.51
C PRO A 122 8.86 -13.54 5.32
N ALA A 123 8.99 -13.62 6.65
CA ALA A 123 7.86 -13.64 7.56
C ALA A 123 7.14 -12.28 7.63
N LEU A 124 7.88 -11.18 7.55
CA LEU A 124 7.27 -9.84 7.43
C LEU A 124 6.54 -9.67 6.09
N ALA A 125 7.16 -10.04 4.97
CA ALA A 125 6.54 -9.97 3.65
C ALA A 125 5.27 -10.83 3.56
N ALA A 126 5.28 -12.05 4.12
CA ALA A 126 4.09 -12.92 4.15
C ALA A 126 2.93 -12.29 4.96
N ARG A 127 3.22 -11.73 6.14
CA ARG A 127 2.21 -11.02 6.95
C ARG A 127 1.65 -9.80 6.23
N LEU A 128 2.50 -9.06 5.53
CA LEU A 128 2.09 -7.90 4.74
C LEU A 128 1.19 -8.28 3.57
N ARG A 129 1.53 -9.36 2.85
CA ARG A 129 0.65 -9.91 1.79
C ARG A 129 -0.72 -10.31 2.34
N ALA A 130 -0.75 -11.00 3.49
CA ALA A 130 -2.01 -11.36 4.14
C ALA A 130 -2.82 -10.12 4.53
N ARG A 131 -2.16 -9.06 5.02
CA ARG A 131 -2.82 -7.80 5.36
C ARG A 131 -3.35 -7.07 4.13
N LEU A 132 -2.58 -6.99 3.05
CA LEU A 132 -3.01 -6.43 1.77
C LEU A 132 -4.23 -7.18 1.22
N ALA A 133 -4.20 -8.52 1.25
CA ALA A 133 -5.34 -9.35 0.85
C ALA A 133 -6.59 -9.09 1.71
N ALA A 134 -6.42 -8.96 3.04
CA ALA A 134 -7.51 -8.62 3.94
C ALA A 134 -8.12 -7.22 3.65
N LEU A 135 -7.30 -6.29 3.15
CA LEU A 135 -7.74 -4.96 2.69
C LEU A 135 -8.24 -4.94 1.24
N GLY A 136 -8.31 -6.09 0.56
CA GLY A 136 -8.76 -6.18 -0.83
C GLY A 136 -7.78 -5.57 -1.84
N VAL A 137 -6.50 -5.44 -1.48
CA VAL A 137 -5.45 -4.86 -2.33
C VAL A 137 -4.64 -5.98 -2.99
N PRO A 138 -4.84 -6.25 -4.31
CA PRO A 138 -4.09 -7.29 -5.02
C PRO A 138 -2.61 -6.93 -5.20
N GLU A 139 -1.76 -7.97 -5.20
CA GLU A 139 -0.34 -7.87 -5.52
C GLU A 139 -0.16 -7.80 -7.05
N ARG A 140 0.55 -6.78 -7.54
CA ARG A 140 1.02 -6.64 -8.93
C ARG A 140 2.30 -7.46 -9.10
N ARG A 141 2.43 -8.12 -10.25
CA ARG A 141 3.63 -8.85 -10.67
C ARG A 141 4.48 -8.01 -11.60
#